data_AF-G8SAK6-F1
#
_entry.id   AF-G8SAK6-F1
#
_cell.length_a   1.000
_cell.length_b   1.000
_cell.length_c   1.000
_cell.angle_alpha   90.00
_cell.angle_beta   90.00
_cell.angle_gamma   90.00
#
_symmetry.space_group_name_H-M   'P 1'
#
loop_
_entity.id
_entity.type
_entity.pdbx_description
1 polymer ?
#
loop_
_entity_poly.entity_id
_entity_poly.type
_entity_poly.pdbx_seq_one_letter_code
_entity_poly.pdbx_strand_id
1 'polypeptide(L)'
;MRLPLVPSAILTVVYLVGYLTLSIVYHRRWDARLRAALGRRLGAPVGWEYHDRWHDPLSDATSAGYHGWAAQGDASLRQRFLVNIAHLAVLVLVGVGPIAVYLLIAFAGLIHPLALWAALFLFIPIFALFWAGRYRWNRT
;
A
#
# COMPACT_ATOMS: atom_id res chain seq x y z
N MET A 1 27.43 -12.86 -1.88
CA MET A 1 27.89 -13.39 -0.57
C MET A 1 26.79 -13.13 0.44
N ARG A 2 26.33 -14.14 1.18
CA ARG A 2 25.26 -13.94 2.17
C ARG A 2 25.81 -13.23 3.40
N LEU A 3 25.09 -12.23 3.91
CA LEU A 3 25.45 -11.60 5.17
C LEU A 3 25.25 -12.59 6.33
N PRO A 4 26.10 -12.54 7.37
CA PRO A 4 25.83 -13.23 8.62
C PRO A 4 24.50 -12.77 9.23
N LEU A 5 24.01 -13.53 10.21
CA LEU A 5 22.71 -13.28 10.83
C LEU A 5 22.60 -11.87 11.44
N VAL A 6 23.61 -11.42 12.20
CA VAL A 6 23.56 -10.13 12.90
C VAL A 6 23.46 -8.93 11.93
N PRO A 7 24.33 -8.79 10.92
CA PRO A 7 24.17 -7.74 9.91
C PRO A 7 22.85 -7.83 9.13
N SER A 8 22.39 -9.05 8.82
CA SER A 8 21.09 -9.25 8.16
C SER A 8 19.93 -8.77 9.03
N ALA A 9 19.97 -9.05 10.33
CA ALA A 9 18.97 -8.62 11.28
C ALA A 9 18.94 -7.09 11.43
N ILE A 10 20.11 -6.45 11.55
CA ILE A 10 20.21 -4.98 11.63
C ILE A 10 19.62 -4.34 10.37
N LEU A 11 20.05 -4.79 9.18
CA LEU A 11 19.53 -4.27 7.91
C LEU A 11 18.02 -4.45 7.79
N THR A 12 17.51 -5.61 8.22
CA THR A 12 16.07 -5.91 8.22
C THR A 12 15.30 -4.99 9.15
N VAL A 13 15.78 -4.77 10.37
CA VAL A 13 15.15 -3.86 11.34
C VAL A 13 15.14 -2.43 10.79
N VAL A 14 16.27 -1.94 10.27
CA VAL A 14 16.35 -0.61 9.66
C VAL A 14 15.36 -0.48 8.49
N TYR A 15 15.26 -1.51 7.66
CA TYR A 15 14.32 -1.52 6.53
C TYR A 15 12.86 -1.47 7.00
N LEU A 16 12.49 -2.31 7.97
CA LEU A 16 11.14 -2.36 8.53
C LEU A 16 10.75 -1.03 9.20
N VAL A 17 11.66 -0.43 9.97
CA VAL A 17 11.45 0.90 10.56
C VAL A 17 11.27 1.97 9.48
N GLY A 18 12.08 1.91 8.41
CA GLY A 18 11.93 2.78 7.25
C GLY A 18 10.57 2.63 6.58
N TYR A 19 10.12 1.40 6.33
CA TYR A 19 8.82 1.10 5.72
C TYR A 19 7.64 1.54 6.61
N LEU A 20 7.72 1.29 7.91
CA LEU A 20 6.73 1.75 8.88
C LEU A 20 6.66 3.28 8.89
N THR A 21 7.80 3.95 8.94
CA THR A 21 7.88 5.42 8.92
C THR A 21 7.30 5.99 7.64
N LEU A 22 7.65 5.42 6.48
CA LEU A 22 7.09 5.79 5.18
C LEU A 22 5.57 5.65 5.17
N SER A 23 5.04 4.52 5.66
CA SER A 23 3.61 4.27 5.74
C SER A 23 2.90 5.31 6.63
N ILE A 24 3.46 5.61 7.81
CA ILE A 24 2.93 6.65 8.71
C ILE A 24 2.95 8.03 8.04
N VAL A 25 4.07 8.42 7.44
CA VAL A 25 4.24 9.73 6.79
C VAL A 25 3.27 9.85 5.61
N TYR A 26 3.15 8.81 4.80
CA TYR A 26 2.22 8.78 3.68
C TYR A 26 0.79 9.08 4.16
N HIS A 27 0.27 8.31 5.13
CA HIS A 27 -1.10 8.50 5.61
C HIS A 27 -1.32 9.83 6.34
N ARG A 28 -0.31 10.31 7.09
CA ARG A 28 -0.46 11.56 7.86
C ARG A 28 -0.29 12.83 7.03
N ARG A 29 0.52 12.79 5.95
CA ARG A 29 0.94 14.00 5.25
C ARG A 29 0.71 13.95 3.75
N TRP A 30 0.88 12.81 3.11
CA TRP A 30 0.89 12.73 1.65
C TRP A 30 -0.46 12.35 1.06
N ASP A 31 -1.21 11.43 1.68
CA ASP A 31 -2.50 10.94 1.16
C ASP A 31 -3.44 12.10 0.76
N ALA A 32 -3.75 12.99 1.71
CA ALA A 32 -4.65 14.12 1.46
C ALA A 32 -4.10 15.08 0.39
N ARG A 33 -2.77 15.31 0.35
CA ARG A 33 -2.13 16.20 -0.62
C ARG A 33 -2.15 15.60 -2.02
N LEU A 34 -1.89 14.30 -2.15
CA LEU A 34 -1.91 13.58 -3.41
C LEU A 34 -3.33 13.51 -3.97
N ARG A 35 -4.33 13.20 -3.13
CA ARG A 35 -5.75 13.25 -3.52
C ARG A 35 -6.17 14.64 -3.97
N ALA A 36 -5.81 15.69 -3.21
CA ALA A 36 -6.12 17.06 -3.59
C ALA A 36 -5.44 17.48 -4.90
N ALA A 37 -4.17 17.09 -5.10
CA ALA A 37 -3.45 17.37 -6.34
C ALA A 37 -4.06 16.64 -7.55
N LEU A 38 -4.42 15.36 -7.37
CA LEU A 38 -5.09 14.58 -8.39
C LEU A 38 -6.46 15.18 -8.72
N GLY A 39 -7.23 15.58 -7.71
CA GLY A 39 -8.54 16.19 -7.90
C GLY A 39 -8.47 17.52 -8.66
N ARG A 40 -7.49 18.38 -8.36
CA ARG A 40 -7.24 19.60 -9.14
C ARG A 40 -6.90 19.31 -10.60
N ARG A 41 -6.12 18.26 -10.87
CA ARG A 41 -5.75 17.88 -12.25
C ARG A 41 -6.92 17.28 -13.03
N LEU A 42 -7.79 16.54 -12.36
CA LEU A 42 -8.92 15.88 -12.97
C LEU A 42 -10.18 16.76 -13.02
N GLY A 43 -10.20 17.90 -12.30
CA GLY A 43 -11.38 18.75 -12.17
C GLY A 43 -12.51 18.11 -11.36
N ALA A 44 -12.19 17.16 -10.47
CA ALA A 44 -13.16 16.45 -9.64
C ALA A 44 -12.58 16.22 -8.23
N PRO A 45 -13.35 16.40 -7.14
CA PRO A 45 -12.88 16.09 -5.79
C PRO A 45 -12.52 14.60 -5.66
N VAL A 46 -11.40 14.28 -5.02
CA VAL A 46 -10.95 12.90 -4.77
C VAL A 46 -10.98 12.59 -3.27
N GLY A 47 -11.85 11.67 -2.89
CA GLY A 47 -12.08 11.26 -1.51
C GLY A 47 -11.76 9.79 -1.26
N TRP A 48 -11.97 9.36 -0.03
CA TRP A 48 -12.10 7.94 0.30
C TRP A 48 -13.56 7.53 0.11
N GLU A 49 -13.77 6.38 -0.52
CA GLU A 49 -15.10 5.79 -0.72
C GLU A 49 -15.03 4.28 -0.46
N TYR A 50 -16.13 3.71 0.02
CA TYR A 50 -16.27 2.26 0.14
C TYR A 50 -16.85 1.71 -1.17
N HIS A 51 -16.15 0.75 -1.75
CA HIS A 51 -16.57 0.08 -2.98
C HIS A 51 -17.26 -1.23 -2.60
N ASP A 52 -18.59 -1.19 -2.47
CA ASP A 52 -19.45 -2.33 -2.08
C ASP A 52 -19.33 -3.55 -3.00
N ARG A 53 -18.92 -3.34 -4.25
CA ARG A 53 -18.91 -4.38 -5.29
C ARG A 53 -17.63 -4.32 -6.09
N TRP A 54 -16.60 -5.02 -5.61
CA TRP A 54 -15.51 -5.45 -6.47
C TRP A 54 -15.83 -6.84 -7.00
N HIS A 55 -16.03 -6.95 -8.31
CA HIS A 55 -16.11 -8.24 -8.96
C HIS A 55 -14.68 -8.75 -9.07
N ASP A 56 -14.36 -9.79 -8.29
CA ASP A 56 -13.04 -10.38 -8.33
C ASP A 56 -12.81 -11.00 -9.73
N PRO A 57 -11.85 -10.51 -10.53
CA PRO A 57 -11.63 -11.08 -11.86
C PRO A 57 -11.08 -12.51 -11.82
N LEU A 58 -10.68 -13.00 -10.64
CA LEU A 58 -10.15 -14.35 -10.42
C LEU A 58 -11.15 -15.28 -9.72
N SER A 59 -12.32 -14.77 -9.29
CA SER A 59 -13.39 -15.58 -8.73
C SER A 59 -14.77 -14.96 -8.98
N ASP A 60 -15.79 -15.75 -9.32
CA ASP A 60 -17.19 -15.27 -9.45
C ASP A 60 -17.79 -14.77 -8.10
N ALA A 61 -16.99 -14.72 -7.04
CA ALA A 61 -17.38 -14.15 -5.77
C ALA A 61 -17.31 -12.62 -5.82
N THR A 62 -18.37 -11.97 -5.34
CA THR A 62 -18.28 -10.57 -4.93
C THR A 62 -17.38 -10.52 -3.71
N SER A 63 -16.18 -9.97 -3.85
CA SER A 63 -15.28 -9.84 -2.70
C SER A 63 -15.92 -8.91 -1.68
N ALA A 64 -15.64 -9.12 -0.39
CA ALA A 64 -15.95 -8.12 0.63
C ALA A 64 -15.39 -6.77 0.14
N GLY A 65 -16.25 -5.75 0.05
CA GLY A 65 -15.90 -4.46 -0.54
C GLY A 65 -14.63 -3.85 0.08
N TYR A 66 -13.99 -2.95 -0.66
CA TYR A 66 -12.72 -2.33 -0.23
C TYR A 66 -12.86 -0.82 -0.11
N HIS A 67 -12.07 -0.21 0.78
CA HIS A 67 -11.93 1.25 0.84
C HIS A 67 -10.83 1.69 -0.12
N GLY A 68 -11.16 2.59 -1.03
CA GLY A 68 -10.24 3.11 -2.03
C GLY A 68 -10.40 4.61 -2.22
N TRP A 69 -9.52 5.19 -3.04
CA TRP A 69 -9.79 6.54 -3.53
C TRP A 69 -10.87 6.51 -4.60
N ALA A 70 -11.76 7.50 -4.58
CA ALA A 70 -12.78 7.67 -5.61
C ALA A 70 -12.97 9.15 -5.97
N ALA A 71 -13.35 9.39 -7.22
CA ALA A 71 -13.79 10.71 -7.66
C ALA A 71 -15.25 10.92 -7.20
N GLN A 72 -15.50 12.01 -6.47
CA GLN A 72 -16.82 12.33 -5.92
C GLN A 72 -17.66 13.18 -6.88
N GLY A 73 -18.99 13.17 -6.68
CA GLY A 73 -19.97 13.93 -7.47
C GLY A 73 -20.22 13.35 -8.86
N ASP A 74 -20.55 14.22 -9.82
CA ASP A 74 -20.83 13.88 -11.23
C ASP A 74 -19.56 13.58 -12.04
N ALA A 75 -18.58 12.96 -11.41
CA ALA A 75 -17.34 12.58 -12.06
C ALA A 75 -17.60 11.56 -13.17
N SER A 76 -17.13 11.89 -14.37
CA SER A 76 -17.14 11.02 -15.55
C SER A 76 -16.45 9.68 -15.29
N LEU A 77 -16.84 8.65 -16.04
CA LEU A 77 -16.21 7.32 -15.99
C LEU A 77 -14.69 7.40 -16.16
N ARG A 78 -14.19 8.28 -17.03
CA ARG A 78 -12.75 8.50 -17.23
C ARG A 78 -12.07 9.03 -15.98
N GLN A 79 -12.67 9.99 -15.26
CA GLN A 79 -12.09 10.51 -14.01
C GLN A 79 -12.05 9.43 -12.94
N ARG A 80 -13.13 8.66 -12.77
CA ARG A 80 -13.20 7.54 -11.82
C ARG A 80 -12.12 6.49 -12.11
N PHE A 81 -11.96 6.12 -13.38
CA PHE A 81 -10.91 5.19 -13.82
C PHE A 81 -9.50 5.71 -13.49
N LEU A 82 -9.21 6.97 -13.81
CA LEU A 82 -7.90 7.57 -13.51
C LEU A 82 -7.61 7.64 -12.00
N VAL A 83 -8.61 7.90 -11.17
CA VAL A 83 -8.46 7.86 -9.71
C VAL A 83 -8.15 6.46 -9.22
N ASN A 84 -8.85 5.43 -9.73
CA ASN A 84 -8.58 4.04 -9.39
C ASN A 84 -7.16 3.62 -9.78
N ILE A 85 -6.71 3.98 -11.00
CA ILE A 85 -5.34 3.71 -11.44
C ILE A 85 -4.32 4.45 -10.56
N ALA A 86 -4.58 5.70 -10.19
CA ALA A 86 -3.69 6.45 -9.30
C ALA A 86 -3.61 5.82 -7.90
N HIS A 87 -4.75 5.37 -7.35
CA HIS A 87 -4.81 4.67 -6.08
C HIS A 87 -4.03 3.36 -6.12
N LEU A 88 -4.26 2.54 -7.16
CA LEU A 88 -3.52 1.30 -7.39
C LEU A 88 -2.02 1.56 -7.55
N ALA A 89 -1.64 2.58 -8.30
CA ALA A 89 -0.24 2.96 -8.46
C ALA A 89 0.40 3.31 -7.11
N VAL A 90 -0.31 4.03 -6.24
CA VAL A 90 0.19 4.35 -4.89
C VAL A 90 0.28 3.10 -4.01
N LEU A 91 -0.73 2.24 -4.04
CA LEU A 91 -0.73 0.96 -3.32
C LEU A 91 0.43 0.07 -3.76
N VAL A 92 0.68 -0.02 -5.06
CA VAL A 92 1.77 -0.81 -5.63
C VAL A 92 3.11 -0.18 -5.35
N LEU A 93 3.31 1.11 -5.58
CA LEU A 93 4.62 1.75 -5.48
C LEU A 93 5.04 1.99 -4.02
N VAL A 94 4.11 2.37 -3.15
CA VAL A 94 4.42 2.78 -1.77
C VAL A 94 4.03 1.69 -0.76
N GLY A 95 2.94 0.96 -1.02
CA GLY A 95 2.52 -0.15 -0.19
C GLY A 95 3.33 -1.42 -0.45
N VAL A 96 3.20 -2.00 -1.64
CA VAL A 96 3.83 -3.30 -2.00
C VAL A 96 5.28 -3.14 -2.43
N GLY A 97 5.63 -2.03 -3.06
CA GLY A 97 6.93 -1.77 -3.67
C GLY A 97 8.11 -1.96 -2.72
N PRO A 98 8.09 -1.37 -1.51
CA PRO A 98 9.13 -1.59 -0.51
C PRO A 98 9.27 -3.08 -0.13
N ILE A 99 8.16 -3.81 0.00
CA ILE A 99 8.19 -5.25 0.29
C ILE A 99 8.88 -5.99 -0.86
N ALA A 100 8.48 -5.71 -2.10
CA ALA A 100 9.09 -6.31 -3.29
C ALA A 100 10.59 -6.01 -3.40
N VAL A 101 11.02 -4.77 -3.13
CA VAL A 101 12.43 -4.38 -3.11
C VAL A 101 13.21 -5.17 -2.06
N TYR A 102 12.68 -5.29 -0.83
CA TYR A 102 13.31 -6.10 0.20
C TYR A 102 13.45 -7.57 -0.22
N LEU A 103 12.39 -8.13 -0.81
CA LEU A 103 12.41 -9.52 -1.30
C LEU A 103 13.43 -9.72 -2.41
N LEU A 104 13.55 -8.78 -3.36
CA LEU A 104 14.58 -8.83 -4.41
C LEU A 104 15.99 -8.83 -3.82
N ILE A 105 16.25 -7.98 -2.82
CA ILE A 105 17.54 -7.95 -2.10
C ILE A 105 17.79 -9.28 -1.40
N ALA A 106 16.76 -9.87 -0.77
CA ALA A 106 16.86 -11.16 -0.13
C ALA A 106 17.13 -12.30 -1.13
N PHE A 107 16.46 -12.30 -2.29
CA PHE A 107 16.65 -13.29 -3.36
C PHE A 107 18.01 -13.20 -4.04
N ALA A 108 18.62 -12.01 -4.10
CA ALA A 108 20.03 -11.86 -4.49
C ALA A 108 21.02 -12.54 -3.52
N GLY A 109 20.50 -13.16 -2.45
CA GLY A 109 21.28 -13.91 -1.48
C GLY A 109 22.02 -13.00 -0.50
N LEU A 110 21.57 -11.78 -0.27
CA LEU A 110 22.21 -10.88 0.70
C LEU A 110 21.73 -11.12 2.13
N ILE A 111 20.48 -11.54 2.31
CA ILE A 111 19.82 -11.64 3.62
C ILE A 111 19.83 -13.08 4.14
N HIS A 112 20.16 -13.25 5.41
CA HIS A 112 20.06 -14.54 6.10
C HIS A 112 18.60 -15.04 6.16
N PRO A 113 18.31 -16.34 5.90
CA PRO A 113 16.93 -16.87 5.85
C PRO A 113 16.07 -16.57 7.07
N LEU A 114 16.62 -16.66 8.28
CA LEU A 114 15.88 -16.32 9.51
C LEU A 114 15.42 -14.86 9.55
N ALA A 115 16.27 -13.93 9.10
CA ALA A 115 15.92 -12.51 9.04
C ALA A 115 14.84 -12.26 7.98
N LEU A 116 14.93 -12.94 6.82
CA LEU A 116 13.90 -12.91 5.79
C LEU A 116 12.54 -13.40 6.32
N TRP A 117 12.50 -14.54 7.00
CA TRP A 117 11.26 -15.07 7.58
C TRP A 117 10.65 -14.11 8.59
N ALA A 118 11.46 -13.57 9.50
CA ALA A 118 11.00 -12.57 10.45
C ALA A 118 10.45 -11.32 9.75
N ALA A 119 11.11 -10.84 8.69
CA ALA A 119 10.65 -9.71 7.90
C ALA A 119 9.30 -9.97 7.24
N LEU A 120 9.11 -11.13 6.61
CA LEU A 120 7.85 -11.53 5.99
C LEU A 120 6.69 -11.50 6.99
N PHE A 121 6.89 -12.04 8.18
CA PHE A 121 5.88 -11.99 9.26
C PHE A 121 5.56 -10.57 9.70
N LEU A 122 6.52 -9.64 9.66
CA LEU A 122 6.34 -8.24 10.08
C LEU A 122 5.81 -7.33 8.98
N PHE A 123 6.05 -7.63 7.70
CA PHE A 123 5.47 -6.88 6.59
C PHE A 123 3.95 -7.02 6.52
N ILE A 124 3.42 -8.21 6.82
CA ILE A 124 1.97 -8.50 6.80
C ILE A 124 1.18 -7.52 7.69
N PRO A 125 1.46 -7.37 9.00
CA PRO A 125 0.70 -6.46 9.85
C PRO A 125 0.90 -4.98 9.47
N ILE A 126 2.09 -4.56 9.04
CA ILE A 126 2.32 -3.18 8.58
C ILE A 126 1.46 -2.92 7.32
N PHE A 127 1.50 -3.84 6.35
CA PHE A 127 0.72 -3.72 5.14
C PHE A 127 -0.79 -3.71 5.43
N ALA A 128 -1.26 -4.63 6.28
CA ALA A 128 -2.67 -4.72 6.65
C ALA A 128 -3.18 -3.47 7.35
N LEU A 129 -2.36 -2.86 8.22
CA LEU A 129 -2.75 -1.69 9.01
C LEU A 129 -2.90 -0.41 8.17
N PHE A 130 -2.00 -0.22 7.20
CA PHE A 130 -1.91 1.02 6.44
C PHE A 130 -2.54 0.90 5.06
N TRP A 131 -2.33 -0.21 4.36
CA TRP A 131 -2.58 -0.31 2.93
C TRP A 131 -3.82 -1.15 2.58
N ALA A 132 -4.16 -2.16 3.37
CA ALA A 132 -5.33 -3.02 3.13
C ALA A 132 -6.67 -2.44 3.61
N GLY A 133 -6.70 -1.18 4.06
CA GLY A 133 -7.93 -0.39 4.24
C GLY A 133 -8.88 -0.77 5.39
N ARG A 134 -8.71 -1.90 6.10
CA ARG A 134 -9.72 -2.37 7.08
C ARG A 134 -9.73 -1.66 8.43
N TYR A 135 -8.58 -1.21 8.96
CA TYR A 135 -8.49 -0.90 10.39
C TYR A 135 -8.78 0.55 10.79
N ARG A 136 -8.69 1.51 9.87
CA ARG A 136 -8.79 2.94 10.22
C ARG A 136 -10.14 3.58 9.92
N TRP A 137 -10.93 3.01 9.02
CA TRP A 137 -12.11 3.69 8.48
C TRP A 137 -13.44 3.26 9.11
N ASN A 138 -13.47 2.14 9.87
CA ASN A 138 -14.63 1.76 10.69
C ASN A 138 -14.82 2.61 11.96
N ARG A 139 -14.17 3.78 12.07
CA ARG A 139 -14.25 4.67 13.25
C ARG A 139 -14.72 6.09 12.95
N THR A 140 -15.24 6.34 11.74
CA THR A 140 -15.83 7.63 11.36
C THR A 140 -17.18 7.41 10.73
#